data_AF-A0A966DIH7-F1
#
_entry.id   AF-A0A966DIH7-F1
#
_cell.length_a   1.000
_cell.length_b   1.000
_cell.length_c   1.000
_cell.angle_alpha   90.00
_cell.angle_beta   90.00
_cell.angle_gamma   90.00
#
_symmetry.space_group_name_H-M   'P 1'
#
loop_
_entity.id
_entity.type
_entity.pdbx_description
1 polymer ?
#
loop_
_entity_poly.entity_id
_entity_poly.type
_entity_poly.pdbx_seq_one_letter_code
_entity_poly.pdbx_strand_id
1 'polypeptide(L)'
;MKIHYSLLTLILFFLVTTVRGQNSNAFEIAKNLEIYADVFRQLNNNYVDEIKPGELSKAAIDALLKTLDPYTVYKSESEIEDFRFMTTGQYGGIGALIQQQGEYVVISEPYKGFPADKAGLKAGDKIASIDGHPTTNRTSDEVSEMLKGEPGTNFEIKVIRYGAEKAIPFTITREKIQINDIPYYGVTEENIGYINLNSFTQHAALHVKKAFLELKSNHELEGIILDLRGNGGGLLNEAVEIVNLWVDKGELIVSTKGRLPEKNKD
;
A
#
# COMPACT_ATOMS: atom_id res chain seq x y z
N MET A 1 30.60 -61.27 -23.13
CA MET A 1 31.39 -60.01 -23.13
C MET A 1 30.70 -58.84 -23.85
N LYS A 2 30.04 -59.02 -25.00
CA LYS A 2 29.39 -57.92 -25.75
C LYS A 2 28.16 -57.27 -25.05
N ILE A 3 27.43 -58.02 -24.21
CA ILE A 3 26.22 -57.52 -23.54
C ILE A 3 26.55 -56.51 -22.42
N HIS A 4 27.67 -56.66 -21.72
CA HIS A 4 28.07 -55.72 -20.66
C HIS A 4 28.49 -54.34 -21.20
N TYR A 5 29.15 -54.28 -22.36
CA TYR A 5 29.49 -53.01 -23.00
C TYR A 5 28.25 -52.27 -23.53
N SER A 6 27.23 -53.01 -23.98
CA SER A 6 25.97 -52.41 -24.44
C SER A 6 25.11 -51.84 -23.30
N LEU A 7 25.19 -52.43 -22.10
CA LEU A 7 24.50 -51.90 -20.92
C LEU A 7 25.20 -50.64 -20.38
N LEU A 8 26.54 -50.63 -20.41
CA LEU A 8 27.36 -49.50 -19.99
C LEU A 8 27.16 -48.28 -20.91
N THR A 9 27.07 -48.49 -22.22
CA THR A 9 26.79 -47.40 -23.18
C THR A 9 25.37 -46.85 -23.05
N LEU A 10 24.38 -47.71 -22.76
CA LEU A 10 23.00 -47.26 -22.53
C LEU A 10 22.88 -46.41 -21.25
N ILE A 11 23.57 -46.80 -20.17
CA ILE A 11 23.64 -46.03 -18.92
C ILE A 11 24.34 -44.69 -19.15
N LEU A 12 25.46 -44.68 -19.90
CA LEU A 12 26.17 -43.45 -20.22
C LEU A 12 25.32 -42.50 -21.09
N PHE A 13 24.55 -43.06 -22.04
CA PHE A 13 23.63 -42.27 -22.87
C PHE A 13 22.48 -41.69 -22.04
N PHE A 14 21.94 -42.46 -21.07
CA PHE A 14 20.89 -42.00 -20.15
C PHE A 14 21.41 -40.95 -19.13
N LEU A 15 22.69 -41.01 -18.78
CA LEU A 15 23.35 -40.00 -17.94
C LEU A 15 23.60 -38.69 -18.71
N VAL A 16 23.92 -38.77 -20.01
CA VAL A 16 24.12 -37.58 -20.86
C VAL A 16 22.80 -36.91 -21.22
N THR A 17 21.70 -37.65 -21.36
CA THR A 17 20.37 -37.05 -21.59
C THR A 17 19.77 -36.41 -20.35
N THR A 18 20.11 -36.86 -19.14
CA THR A 18 19.67 -36.20 -17.89
C THR A 18 20.40 -34.89 -17.61
N VAL A 19 21.67 -34.76 -18.02
CA VAL A 19 22.44 -33.49 -17.89
C VAL A 19 21.98 -32.42 -18.88
N ARG A 20 21.38 -32.79 -20.02
CA ARG A 20 20.89 -31.84 -21.04
C ARG A 20 19.54 -31.18 -20.72
N GLY A 21 18.93 -31.53 -19.60
CA GLY A 21 17.56 -31.11 -19.23
C GLY A 21 17.45 -30.17 -18.03
N GLN A 22 18.54 -29.71 -17.42
CA GLN A 22 18.45 -28.65 -16.41
C GLN A 22 18.27 -27.31 -17.13
N ASN A 23 17.08 -26.73 -17.03
CA ASN A 23 16.76 -25.37 -17.50
C ASN A 23 17.93 -24.42 -17.19
N SER A 24 18.59 -23.88 -18.21
CA SER A 24 19.74 -22.96 -18.08
C SER A 24 19.47 -21.82 -17.10
N ASN A 25 18.24 -21.31 -17.10
CA ASN A 25 17.82 -20.24 -16.20
C ASN A 25 17.76 -20.68 -14.74
N ALA A 26 17.34 -21.91 -14.43
CA ALA A 26 17.27 -22.39 -13.05
C ALA A 26 18.68 -22.53 -12.45
N PHE A 27 19.64 -23.01 -13.25
CA PHE A 27 21.03 -23.07 -12.86
C PHE A 27 21.63 -21.68 -12.62
N GLU A 28 21.43 -20.73 -13.54
CA GLU A 28 21.90 -19.35 -13.37
C GLU A 28 21.25 -18.67 -12.14
N ILE A 29 19.96 -18.91 -11.88
CA ILE A 29 19.29 -18.39 -10.67
C ILE A 29 19.97 -18.92 -9.40
N ALA A 30 20.19 -20.23 -9.31
CA ALA A 30 20.81 -20.85 -8.14
C ALA A 30 22.22 -20.30 -7.88
N LYS A 31 23.04 -20.18 -8.94
CA LYS A 31 24.38 -19.61 -8.86
C LYS A 31 24.37 -18.16 -8.39
N ASN A 32 23.48 -17.31 -8.92
CA ASN A 32 23.41 -15.91 -8.52
C ASN A 32 22.88 -15.73 -7.09
N LEU A 33 21.98 -16.61 -6.62
CA LEU A 33 21.53 -16.61 -5.22
C LEU A 33 22.66 -16.99 -4.26
N GLU A 34 23.52 -17.95 -4.63
CA GLU A 34 24.70 -18.31 -3.84
C GLU A 34 25.68 -17.14 -3.73
N ILE A 35 25.96 -16.46 -4.85
CA ILE A 35 26.81 -15.26 -4.86
C ILE A 35 26.22 -14.17 -3.97
N TYR A 36 24.91 -13.91 -4.07
CA TYR A 36 24.23 -12.92 -3.24
C TYR A 36 24.35 -13.25 -1.73
N ALA A 37 24.11 -14.51 -1.37
CA ALA A 37 24.23 -14.97 0.01
C ALA A 37 25.67 -14.85 0.54
N ASP A 38 26.67 -15.13 -0.30
CA ASP A 38 28.07 -14.99 0.09
C ASP A 38 28.46 -13.52 0.28
N VAL A 39 28.09 -12.62 -0.64
CA VAL A 39 28.32 -11.17 -0.50
C VAL A 39 27.70 -10.66 0.81
N PHE A 40 26.46 -11.05 1.09
CA PHE A 40 25.78 -10.64 2.32
C PHE A 40 26.50 -11.15 3.58
N ARG A 41 26.97 -12.40 3.58
CA ARG A 41 27.76 -12.99 4.66
C ARG A 41 29.09 -12.28 4.87
N GLN A 42 29.79 -11.94 3.77
CA GLN A 42 31.05 -11.21 3.84
C GLN A 42 30.85 -9.80 4.40
N LEU A 43 29.76 -9.11 4.03
CA LEU A 43 29.42 -7.81 4.62
C LEU A 43 29.13 -7.95 6.12
N ASN A 44 28.30 -8.92 6.52
CA ASN A 44 27.97 -9.12 7.93
C ASN A 44 29.19 -9.40 8.81
N ASN A 45 30.17 -10.15 8.29
CA ASN A 45 31.31 -10.60 9.09
C ASN A 45 32.50 -9.63 9.07
N ASN A 46 32.62 -8.79 8.04
CA ASN A 46 33.84 -8.01 7.81
C ASN A 46 33.60 -6.49 7.66
N TYR A 47 32.34 -6.02 7.62
CA TYR A 47 32.08 -4.58 7.55
C TYR A 47 32.41 -3.91 8.89
N VAL A 48 32.90 -2.67 8.81
CA VAL A 48 33.41 -1.93 9.98
C VAL A 48 32.30 -1.53 10.95
N ASP A 49 31.11 -1.24 10.41
CA ASP A 49 29.92 -0.85 11.18
C ASP A 49 28.91 -1.99 11.27
N GLU A 50 28.03 -1.92 12.27
CA GLU A 50 26.92 -2.85 12.38
C GLU A 50 25.96 -2.67 11.21
N ILE A 51 25.76 -3.74 10.43
CA ILE A 51 24.81 -3.74 9.32
C ILE A 51 23.40 -4.01 9.83
N LYS A 52 22.40 -3.49 9.11
CA LYS A 52 20.98 -3.82 9.33
C LYS A 52 20.47 -4.73 8.21
N PRO A 53 20.37 -6.05 8.44
CA PRO A 53 20.05 -7.02 7.39
C PRO A 53 18.76 -6.73 6.61
N GLY A 54 17.72 -6.24 7.30
CA GLY A 54 16.43 -5.91 6.70
C GLY A 54 16.51 -4.74 5.73
N GLU A 55 17.18 -3.65 6.12
CA GLU A 55 17.34 -2.45 5.28
C GLU A 55 18.16 -2.76 4.02
N LEU A 56 19.26 -3.51 4.16
CA LEU A 56 20.10 -3.92 3.02
C LEU A 56 19.36 -4.85 2.05
N SER A 57 18.60 -5.81 2.59
CA SER A 57 17.82 -6.72 1.77
C SER A 57 16.74 -5.97 0.98
N LYS A 58 16.04 -5.02 1.63
CA LYS A 58 15.04 -4.18 0.97
C LYS A 58 15.69 -3.37 -0.16
N ALA A 59 16.82 -2.71 0.11
CA ALA A 59 17.52 -1.92 -0.89
C ALA A 59 17.96 -2.76 -2.11
N ALA A 60 18.44 -3.98 -1.88
CA ALA A 60 18.83 -4.90 -2.95
C ALA A 60 17.61 -5.34 -3.79
N ILE A 61 16.49 -5.68 -3.15
CA ILE A 61 15.24 -6.05 -3.85
C ILE A 61 14.71 -4.86 -4.66
N ASP A 62 14.64 -3.67 -4.07
CA ASP A 62 14.16 -2.46 -4.74
C ASP A 62 15.02 -2.13 -5.98
N ALA A 63 16.35 -2.25 -5.86
CA ALA A 63 17.27 -2.06 -6.98
C ALA A 63 17.09 -3.12 -8.09
N LEU A 64 16.89 -4.39 -7.71
CA LEU A 64 16.61 -5.48 -8.65
C LEU A 64 15.33 -5.20 -9.44
N LEU A 65 14.23 -4.88 -8.75
CA LEU A 65 12.92 -4.70 -9.39
C LEU A 65 12.87 -3.45 -10.28
N LYS A 66 13.60 -2.39 -9.92
CA LYS A 66 13.72 -1.16 -10.73
C LYS A 66 14.30 -1.41 -12.13
N THR A 67 15.02 -2.53 -12.34
CA THR A 67 15.54 -2.91 -13.67
C THR A 67 14.46 -3.45 -14.62
N LEU A 68 13.30 -3.83 -14.09
CA LEU A 68 12.20 -4.38 -14.88
C LEU A 68 11.31 -3.24 -15.37
N ASP A 69 10.65 -2.55 -14.44
CA ASP A 69 9.72 -1.47 -14.71
C ASP A 69 9.47 -0.65 -13.41
N PRO A 70 8.92 0.58 -13.50
CA PRO A 70 8.74 1.44 -12.32
C PRO A 70 7.56 1.04 -11.41
N TYR A 71 6.73 0.06 -11.80
CA TYR A 71 5.52 -0.34 -11.09
C TYR A 71 5.66 -1.68 -10.36
N THR A 72 6.63 -2.51 -10.75
CA THR A 72 7.01 -3.71 -10.01
C THR A 72 7.78 -3.30 -8.76
N VAL A 73 7.10 -3.35 -7.62
CA VAL A 73 7.67 -2.95 -6.32
C VAL A 73 7.50 -4.06 -5.29
N TYR A 74 8.48 -4.18 -4.40
CA TYR A 74 8.37 -5.01 -3.21
C TYR A 74 7.87 -4.16 -2.05
N LYS A 75 6.85 -4.67 -1.35
CA LYS A 75 6.31 -4.05 -0.15
C LYS A 75 6.65 -4.92 1.04
N SER A 76 7.46 -4.37 1.95
CA SER A 76 7.84 -5.00 3.20
C SER A 76 6.65 -5.09 4.16
N GLU A 77 6.79 -5.86 5.25
CA GLU A 77 5.76 -5.95 6.30
C GLU A 77 5.45 -4.58 6.91
N SER A 78 6.45 -3.71 7.10
CA SER A 78 6.23 -2.33 7.55
C SER A 78 5.41 -1.49 6.57
N GLU A 79 5.39 -1.83 5.28
CA GLU A 79 4.64 -1.12 4.25
C GLU A 79 3.27 -1.76 3.95
N ILE A 80 2.90 -2.85 4.65
CA ILE A 80 1.65 -3.57 4.38
C ILE A 80 0.42 -2.71 4.67
N GLU A 81 0.52 -1.78 5.64
CA GLU A 81 -0.56 -0.88 5.99
C GLU A 81 -0.85 0.13 4.88
N ASP A 82 0.18 0.63 4.17
CA ASP A 82 -0.06 1.51 3.02
C ASP A 82 -0.71 0.77 1.86
N PHE A 83 -0.32 -0.49 1.61
CA PHE A 83 -0.98 -1.32 0.61
C PHE A 83 -2.45 -1.62 0.99
N ARG A 84 -2.69 -1.94 2.26
CA ARG A 84 -4.05 -2.12 2.80
C ARG A 84 -4.86 -0.83 2.65
N PHE A 85 -4.27 0.33 2.91
CA PHE A 85 -4.92 1.61 2.74
C PHE A 85 -5.35 1.87 1.30
N MET A 86 -4.47 1.66 0.32
CA MET A 86 -4.82 1.84 -1.09
C MET A 86 -5.96 0.93 -1.56
N THR A 87 -6.06 -0.28 -1.00
CA THR A 87 -7.04 -1.28 -1.45
C THR A 87 -8.37 -1.20 -0.70
N THR A 88 -8.35 -0.81 0.57
CA THR A 88 -9.54 -0.84 1.45
C THR A 88 -9.98 0.54 1.93
N GLY A 89 -9.16 1.57 1.73
CA GLY A 89 -9.32 2.88 2.38
C GLY A 89 -9.03 2.84 3.88
N GLN A 90 -8.43 1.74 4.38
CA GLN A 90 -8.22 1.51 5.80
C GLN A 90 -6.75 1.55 6.17
N TYR A 91 -6.42 2.25 7.25
CA TYR A 91 -5.09 2.21 7.85
C TYR A 91 -5.20 2.15 9.37
N GLY A 92 -4.21 1.55 10.02
CA GLY A 92 -4.07 1.68 11.47
C GLY A 92 -3.40 3.01 11.83
N GLY A 93 -4.06 3.82 12.66
CA GLY A 93 -3.55 5.13 13.04
C GLY A 93 -4.38 5.81 14.13
N ILE A 94 -4.22 7.13 14.26
CA ILE A 94 -4.85 7.91 15.33
C ILE A 94 -6.09 8.71 14.91
N GLY A 95 -6.38 8.79 13.61
CA GLY A 95 -7.53 9.55 13.09
C GLY A 95 -7.42 11.05 13.34
N ALA A 96 -6.36 11.68 12.81
CA ALA A 96 -6.19 13.13 12.85
C ALA A 96 -5.53 13.63 11.56
N LEU A 97 -5.90 14.83 11.13
CA LEU A 97 -5.18 15.58 10.11
C LEU A 97 -3.96 16.24 10.74
N ILE A 98 -2.79 16.07 10.13
CA ILE A 98 -1.55 16.71 10.54
C ILE A 98 -1.03 17.62 9.44
N GLN A 99 -0.33 18.69 9.82
CA GLN A 99 0.24 19.64 8.88
C GLN A 99 1.62 20.07 9.34
N GLN A 100 2.55 20.22 8.39
CA GLN A 100 3.85 20.79 8.68
C GLN A 100 3.76 22.30 8.85
N GLN A 101 4.30 22.82 9.96
CA GLN A 101 4.38 24.23 10.29
C GLN A 101 5.79 24.59 10.79
N GLY A 102 6.62 25.09 9.87
CA GLY A 102 8.04 25.31 10.15
C GLY A 102 8.75 24.01 10.45
N GLU A 103 9.46 23.96 11.59
CA GLU A 103 10.19 22.78 12.06
C GLU A 103 9.33 21.74 12.79
N TYR A 104 8.04 22.00 13.00
CA TYR A 104 7.13 21.10 13.71
C TYR A 104 6.04 20.56 12.79
N VAL A 105 5.61 19.34 13.07
CA VAL A 105 4.32 18.83 12.57
C VAL A 105 3.27 19.04 13.65
N VAL A 106 2.12 19.56 13.24
CA VAL A 106 1.06 20.02 14.14
C VAL A 106 -0.21 19.23 13.86
N ILE A 107 -0.94 18.87 14.92
CA ILE A 107 -2.30 18.35 14.79
C ILE A 107 -3.18 19.49 14.28
N SER A 108 -3.65 19.38 13.04
CA SER A 108 -4.58 20.35 12.45
C SER A 108 -6.00 20.07 12.91
N GLU A 109 -6.44 18.81 12.83
CA GLU A 109 -7.79 18.40 13.21
C GLU A 109 -7.83 16.96 13.74
N PRO A 110 -8.08 16.74 15.04
CA PRO A 110 -8.46 15.43 15.56
C PRO A 110 -9.90 15.12 15.12
N TYR A 111 -10.12 13.96 14.49
CA TYR A 111 -11.47 13.56 14.11
C TYR A 111 -12.25 13.10 15.35
N LYS A 112 -13.49 13.57 15.48
CA LYS A 112 -14.34 13.28 16.64
C LYS A 112 -14.58 11.77 16.79
N GLY A 113 -14.39 11.24 17.99
CA GLY A 113 -14.57 9.83 18.32
C GLY A 113 -13.42 8.91 17.88
N PHE A 114 -12.36 9.44 17.27
CA PHE A 114 -11.16 8.70 16.91
C PHE A 114 -10.09 8.74 18.02
N PRO A 115 -9.03 7.90 17.96
CA PRO A 115 -8.05 7.80 19.04
C PRO A 115 -7.41 9.13 19.47
N ALA A 116 -7.10 10.02 18.52
CA ALA A 116 -6.54 11.33 18.82
C ALA A 116 -7.49 12.19 19.68
N ASP A 117 -8.77 12.24 19.32
CA ASP A 117 -9.82 12.95 20.06
C ASP A 117 -10.07 12.30 21.44
N LYS A 118 -10.21 10.96 21.49
CA LYS A 118 -10.38 10.19 22.72
C LYS A 118 -9.22 10.40 23.71
N ALA A 119 -7.99 10.51 23.20
CA ALA A 119 -6.80 10.78 24.01
C ALA A 119 -6.72 12.24 24.49
N GLY A 120 -7.53 13.15 23.92
CA GLY A 120 -7.55 14.57 24.28
C GLY A 120 -6.48 15.40 23.57
N LEU A 121 -5.98 14.93 22.42
CA LEU A 121 -5.21 15.78 21.50
C LEU A 121 -6.11 16.89 20.94
N LYS A 122 -5.52 18.04 20.64
CA LYS A 122 -6.23 19.23 20.18
C LYS A 122 -5.59 19.82 18.94
N ALA A 123 -6.40 20.51 18.15
CA ALA A 123 -5.89 21.36 17.07
C ALA A 123 -4.85 22.35 17.63
N GLY A 124 -3.71 22.47 16.95
CA GLY A 124 -2.59 23.31 17.36
C GLY A 124 -1.55 22.63 18.25
N ASP A 125 -1.76 21.37 18.66
CA ASP A 125 -0.75 20.59 19.38
C ASP A 125 0.44 20.29 18.44
N LYS A 126 1.64 20.75 18.82
CA LYS A 126 2.88 20.43 18.08
C LYS A 126 3.41 19.08 18.52
N ILE A 127 3.60 18.15 17.59
CA ILE A 127 4.16 16.83 17.89
C ILE A 127 5.66 17.00 18.16
N ALA A 128 6.09 16.66 19.37
CA ALA A 128 7.48 16.79 19.82
C ALA A 128 8.25 15.47 19.73
N SER A 129 7.61 14.35 20.09
CA SER A 129 8.19 13.02 19.92
C SER A 129 7.13 11.93 19.86
N ILE A 130 7.47 10.82 19.19
CA ILE A 130 6.68 9.59 19.12
C ILE A 130 7.59 8.43 19.59
N ASP A 131 7.18 7.67 20.61
CA ASP A 131 7.97 6.61 21.26
C ASP A 131 9.40 7.05 21.60
N GLY A 132 9.53 8.27 22.15
CA GLY A 132 10.82 8.86 22.51
C GLY A 132 11.66 9.39 21.34
N HIS A 133 11.24 9.16 20.09
CA HIS A 133 11.94 9.67 18.90
C HIS A 133 11.48 11.09 18.58
N PRO A 134 12.39 12.08 18.49
CA PRO A 134 12.01 13.46 18.20
C PRO A 134 11.47 13.62 16.78
N THR A 135 10.46 14.46 16.63
CA THR A 135 9.78 14.75 15.35
C THR A 135 10.12 16.15 14.81
N THR A 136 10.92 16.93 15.52
CA THR A 136 11.40 18.24 15.04
C THR A 136 12.22 18.07 13.76
N ASN A 137 12.01 18.96 12.78
CA ASN A 137 12.59 18.93 11.44
C ASN A 137 12.25 17.73 10.56
N ARG A 138 11.33 16.86 11.00
CA ARG A 138 10.75 15.83 10.14
C ARG A 138 9.63 16.42 9.29
N THR A 139 9.46 15.87 8.11
CA THR A 139 8.33 16.17 7.21
C THR A 139 7.01 15.61 7.76
N SER A 140 5.88 16.12 7.25
CA SER A 140 4.56 15.55 7.60
C SER A 140 4.45 14.07 7.24
N ASP A 141 5.10 13.64 6.17
CA ASP A 141 5.02 12.26 5.68
C ASP A 141 5.77 11.31 6.62
N GLU A 142 6.99 11.66 7.02
CA GLU A 142 7.75 10.89 8.01
C GLU A 142 7.03 10.79 9.36
N VAL A 143 6.39 11.87 9.82
CA VAL A 143 5.60 11.84 11.06
C VAL A 143 4.33 11.02 10.89
N SER A 144 3.68 11.06 9.72
CA SER A 144 2.53 10.23 9.38
C SER A 144 2.86 8.74 9.47
N GLU A 145 4.01 8.32 8.91
CA GLU A 145 4.49 6.94 8.99
C GLU A 145 4.70 6.48 10.44
N MET A 146 5.24 7.34 11.31
CA MET A 146 5.43 7.02 12.73
C MET A 146 4.10 6.88 13.50
N LEU A 147 3.08 7.66 13.12
CA LEU A 147 1.75 7.61 13.75
C LEU A 147 0.95 6.39 13.28
N LYS A 148 1.19 5.94 12.05
CA LYS A 148 0.63 4.70 11.51
C LYS A 148 1.26 3.47 12.19
N GLY A 149 0.60 2.34 12.06
CA GLY A 149 1.05 1.06 12.59
C GLY A 149 -0.09 0.08 12.78
N GLU A 150 0.20 -1.10 13.33
CA GLU A 150 -0.81 -2.14 13.50
C GLU A 150 -1.95 -1.68 14.45
N PRO A 151 -3.23 -1.80 14.05
CA PRO A 151 -4.36 -1.52 14.93
C PRO A 151 -4.31 -2.33 16.23
N GLY A 152 -4.64 -1.70 17.35
CA GLY A 152 -4.59 -2.29 18.70
C GLY A 152 -3.25 -2.11 19.41
N THR A 153 -2.20 -1.66 18.71
CA THR A 153 -0.92 -1.32 19.34
C THR A 153 -1.00 0.02 20.07
N ASN A 154 -0.27 0.12 21.19
CA ASN A 154 -0.13 1.36 21.96
C ASN A 154 1.20 2.01 21.67
N PHE A 155 1.23 3.34 21.69
CA PHE A 155 2.46 4.13 21.61
C PHE A 155 2.34 5.40 22.44
N GLU A 156 3.48 6.01 22.77
CA GLU A 156 3.53 7.31 23.46
C GLU A 156 3.74 8.44 22.45
N ILE A 157 2.90 9.48 22.51
CA ILE A 157 3.11 10.74 21.81
C ILE A 157 3.31 11.86 22.85
N LYS A 158 4.31 12.71 22.64
CA LYS A 158 4.48 13.95 23.41
C LYS A 158 4.20 15.14 22.53
N VAL A 159 3.36 16.05 23.01
CA VAL A 159 2.99 17.26 22.29
C VAL A 159 3.27 18.53 23.09
N ILE A 160 3.62 19.61 22.39
CA ILE A 160 3.75 20.95 22.96
C ILE A 160 2.46 21.69 22.64
N ARG A 161 1.62 21.86 23.67
CA ARG A 161 0.36 22.61 23.58
C ARG A 161 0.59 24.08 23.85
N TYR A 162 -0.10 24.96 23.13
CA TYR A 162 -0.02 26.40 23.36
C TYR A 162 -0.32 26.74 24.84
N GLY A 163 0.58 27.49 25.48
CA GLY A 163 0.48 27.87 26.89
C GLY A 163 0.99 26.84 27.90
N ALA A 164 1.42 25.65 27.47
CA ALA A 164 2.05 24.67 28.35
C ALA A 164 3.58 24.90 28.45
N GLU A 165 4.14 24.86 29.66
CA GLU A 165 5.58 25.03 29.88
C GLU A 165 6.40 23.79 29.48
N LYS A 166 5.77 22.62 29.44
CA LYS A 166 6.41 21.32 29.14
C LYS A 166 5.57 20.53 28.15
N ALA A 167 6.24 19.64 27.41
CA ALA A 167 5.56 18.68 26.56
C ALA A 167 4.68 17.75 27.39
N ILE A 168 3.47 17.49 26.90
CA ILE A 168 2.44 16.67 27.55
C ILE A 168 2.45 15.29 26.90
N PRO A 169 2.68 14.20 27.66
CA PRO A 169 2.60 12.84 27.14
C PRO A 169 1.15 12.37 27.04
N PHE A 170 0.87 11.62 25.99
CA PHE A 170 -0.37 10.88 25.78
C PHE A 170 -0.04 9.46 25.33
N THR A 171 -0.77 8.49 25.85
CA THR A 171 -0.74 7.10 25.34
C THR A 171 -1.92 6.93 24.42
N ILE A 172 -1.67 6.50 23.17
CA ILE A 172 -2.71 6.33 22.16
C ILE A 172 -2.68 4.88 21.66
N THR A 173 -3.86 4.27 21.60
CA THR A 173 -4.08 2.99 20.93
C THR A 173 -4.43 3.26 19.47
N ARG A 174 -3.68 2.68 18.53
CA ARG A 174 -4.02 2.77 17.11
C ARG A 174 -5.35 2.07 16.86
N GLU A 175 -6.26 2.72 16.16
CA GLU A 175 -7.50 2.10 15.70
C GLU A 175 -7.48 1.98 14.18
N LYS A 176 -8.34 1.10 13.67
CA LYS A 176 -8.57 0.98 12.24
C LYS A 176 -9.38 2.18 11.75
N ILE A 177 -8.74 3.07 11.01
CA ILE A 177 -9.35 4.26 10.44
C ILE A 177 -9.86 3.92 9.05
N GLN A 178 -11.15 4.14 8.78
CA GLN A 178 -11.74 4.04 7.45
C GLN A 178 -11.92 5.44 6.88
N ILE A 179 -11.28 5.72 5.75
CA ILE A 179 -11.60 6.90 4.96
C ILE A 179 -12.75 6.54 4.01
N ASN A 180 -13.72 7.45 3.90
CA ASN A 180 -14.84 7.30 2.97
C ASN A 180 -14.33 7.50 1.54
N ASP A 181 -14.64 6.55 0.67
CA ASP A 181 -14.31 6.59 -0.76
C ASP A 181 -15.17 7.60 -1.52
N ILE A 182 -16.36 7.90 -1.00
CA ILE A 182 -17.26 8.95 -1.49
C ILE A 182 -17.38 10.05 -0.43
N PRO A 183 -16.43 11.01 -0.36
CA PRO A 183 -16.48 12.09 0.63
C PRO A 183 -17.71 12.99 0.48
N TYR A 184 -18.30 13.05 -0.72
CA TYR A 184 -19.47 13.87 -1.00
C TYR A 184 -20.27 13.34 -2.19
N TYR A 185 -21.59 13.39 -2.07
CA TYR A 185 -22.52 13.29 -3.18
C TYR A 185 -23.73 14.21 -2.94
N GLY A 186 -24.35 14.70 -4.01
CA GLY A 186 -25.44 15.67 -3.93
C GLY A 186 -26.02 15.98 -5.31
N VAL A 187 -26.85 17.02 -5.40
CA VAL A 187 -27.41 17.52 -6.66
C VAL A 187 -26.99 18.97 -6.86
N THR A 188 -26.62 19.34 -8.10
CA THR A 188 -26.32 20.73 -8.47
C THR A 188 -27.60 21.56 -8.64
N GLU A 189 -27.45 22.86 -8.86
CA GLU A 189 -28.60 23.74 -9.14
C GLU A 189 -29.33 23.38 -10.45
N GLU A 190 -28.67 22.66 -11.36
CA GLU A 190 -29.20 22.23 -12.66
C GLU A 190 -29.75 20.79 -12.62
N ASN A 191 -30.12 20.26 -11.45
CA ASN A 191 -30.62 18.89 -11.28
C ASN A 191 -29.65 17.79 -11.76
N ILE A 192 -28.34 18.07 -11.75
CA ILE A 192 -27.31 17.08 -12.09
C ILE A 192 -26.84 16.41 -10.81
N GLY A 193 -26.94 15.07 -10.74
CA GLY A 193 -26.38 14.31 -9.64
C GLY A 193 -24.85 14.39 -9.65
N TYR A 194 -24.23 14.59 -8.51
CA TYR A 194 -22.79 14.70 -8.37
C TYR A 194 -22.30 13.66 -7.36
N ILE A 195 -21.31 12.85 -7.73
CA ILE A 195 -20.65 11.89 -6.86
C ILE A 195 -19.15 12.10 -6.98
N ASN A 196 -18.48 12.46 -5.89
CA ASN A 196 -17.02 12.51 -5.84
C ASN A 196 -16.49 11.15 -5.37
N LEU A 197 -15.74 10.45 -6.22
CA LEU A 197 -15.08 9.20 -5.87
C LEU A 197 -13.57 9.42 -5.76
N ASN A 198 -13.06 9.38 -4.53
CA ASN A 198 -11.65 9.64 -4.23
C ASN A 198 -10.73 8.45 -4.55
N SER A 199 -11.21 7.20 -4.48
CA SER A 199 -10.40 6.02 -4.78
C SER A 199 -11.29 4.79 -5.05
N PHE A 200 -10.77 3.84 -5.84
CA PHE A 200 -11.43 2.57 -6.13
C PHE A 200 -11.12 1.54 -5.02
N THR A 201 -11.56 1.81 -3.80
CA THR A 201 -11.38 0.89 -2.67
C THR A 201 -12.39 -0.26 -2.71
N GLN A 202 -12.16 -1.28 -1.90
CA GLN A 202 -13.11 -2.37 -1.70
C GLN A 202 -14.52 -1.81 -1.40
N HIS A 203 -15.52 -2.28 -2.17
CA HIS A 203 -16.92 -1.86 -2.12
C HIS A 203 -17.25 -0.47 -2.71
N ALA A 204 -16.31 0.21 -3.36
CA ALA A 204 -16.57 1.49 -4.02
C ALA A 204 -17.71 1.41 -5.03
N ALA A 205 -17.82 0.34 -5.82
CA ALA A 205 -18.91 0.18 -6.77
C ALA A 205 -20.29 0.13 -6.08
N LEU A 206 -20.36 -0.53 -4.93
CA LEU A 206 -21.57 -0.58 -4.12
C LEU A 206 -21.92 0.79 -3.54
N HIS A 207 -20.93 1.55 -3.07
CA HIS A 207 -21.14 2.89 -2.53
C HIS A 207 -21.62 3.86 -3.62
N VAL A 208 -21.01 3.84 -4.80
CA VAL A 208 -21.43 4.67 -5.95
C VAL A 208 -22.86 4.34 -6.35
N LYS A 209 -23.19 3.05 -6.45
CA LYS A 209 -24.55 2.60 -6.75
C LYS A 209 -25.56 3.08 -5.71
N LYS A 210 -25.24 2.97 -4.41
CA LYS A 210 -26.11 3.44 -3.32
C LYS A 210 -26.34 4.95 -3.40
N ALA A 211 -25.27 5.74 -3.52
CA ALA A 211 -25.34 7.19 -3.64
C ALA A 211 -26.20 7.60 -4.85
N PHE A 212 -25.98 6.97 -6.02
CA PHE A 212 -26.78 7.23 -7.21
C PHE A 212 -28.27 6.94 -7.01
N LEU A 213 -28.60 5.77 -6.43
CA LEU A 213 -30.00 5.39 -6.19
C LEU A 213 -30.69 6.31 -5.20
N GLU A 214 -29.97 6.81 -4.18
CA GLU A 214 -30.48 7.79 -3.24
C GLU A 214 -30.78 9.13 -3.91
N LEU A 215 -29.83 9.66 -4.70
CA LEU A 215 -30.03 10.89 -5.47
C LEU A 215 -31.23 10.78 -6.41
N LYS A 216 -31.33 9.65 -7.14
CA LYS A 216 -32.44 9.39 -8.07
C LYS A 216 -33.80 9.23 -7.38
N SER A 217 -33.82 8.76 -6.13
CA SER A 217 -35.08 8.57 -5.39
C SER A 217 -35.60 9.89 -4.80
N ASN A 218 -34.69 10.82 -4.49
CA ASN A 218 -35.02 12.08 -3.83
C ASN A 218 -35.16 13.27 -4.80
N HIS A 219 -34.68 13.13 -6.05
CA HIS A 219 -34.63 14.21 -7.03
C HIS A 219 -34.92 13.72 -8.45
N GLU A 220 -35.48 14.58 -9.29
CA GLU A 220 -35.55 14.35 -10.74
C GLU A 220 -34.22 14.75 -11.37
N LEU A 221 -33.39 13.76 -11.72
CA LEU A 221 -32.05 14.01 -12.26
C LEU A 221 -32.05 14.13 -13.78
N GLU A 222 -31.40 15.15 -14.31
CA GLU A 222 -31.17 15.32 -15.76
C GLU A 222 -29.87 14.65 -16.23
N GLY A 223 -28.95 14.40 -15.31
CA GLY A 223 -27.68 13.75 -15.60
C GLY A 223 -26.90 13.39 -14.34
N ILE A 224 -25.70 12.85 -14.52
CA ILE A 224 -24.78 12.53 -13.43
C ILE A 224 -23.35 12.91 -13.77
N ILE A 225 -22.64 13.46 -12.79
CA ILE A 225 -21.20 13.71 -12.80
C ILE A 225 -20.56 12.76 -11.78
N LEU A 226 -19.69 11.88 -12.27
CA LEU A 226 -18.75 11.14 -11.44
C LEU A 226 -17.41 11.87 -11.45
N ASP A 227 -17.10 12.59 -10.37
CA ASP A 227 -15.83 13.29 -10.24
C ASP A 227 -14.73 12.33 -9.78
N LEU A 228 -13.70 12.19 -10.61
CA LEU A 228 -12.50 11.37 -10.37
C LEU A 228 -11.24 12.24 -10.21
N ARG A 229 -11.37 13.56 -10.08
CA ARG A 229 -10.21 14.45 -9.88
C ARG A 229 -9.54 14.13 -8.54
N GLY A 230 -8.22 13.99 -8.58
CA GLY A 230 -7.43 13.58 -7.40
C GLY A 230 -7.54 12.08 -7.06
N ASN A 231 -8.25 11.29 -7.86
CA ASN A 231 -8.33 9.84 -7.67
C ASN A 231 -7.06 9.15 -8.20
N GLY A 232 -6.28 8.55 -7.29
CA GLY A 232 -5.04 7.84 -7.60
C GLY A 232 -5.22 6.43 -8.17
N GLY A 233 -6.46 5.98 -8.40
CA GLY A 233 -6.79 4.63 -8.82
C GLY A 233 -7.25 3.75 -7.65
N GLY A 234 -6.92 2.45 -7.73
CA GLY A 234 -7.30 1.44 -6.76
C GLY A 234 -7.54 0.09 -7.43
N LEU A 235 -8.54 -0.64 -6.94
CA LEU A 235 -8.89 -1.97 -7.41
C LEU A 235 -9.55 -1.94 -8.80
N LEU A 236 -8.94 -2.62 -9.77
CA LEU A 236 -9.45 -2.70 -11.15
C LEU A 236 -10.87 -3.27 -11.24
N ASN A 237 -11.19 -4.28 -10.43
CA ASN A 237 -12.53 -4.88 -10.41
C ASN A 237 -13.60 -3.89 -9.96
N GLU A 238 -13.30 -3.02 -8.99
CA GLU A 238 -14.23 -1.97 -8.55
C GLU A 238 -14.48 -0.96 -9.67
N ALA A 239 -13.43 -0.59 -10.43
CA ALA A 239 -13.58 0.27 -11.61
C ALA A 239 -14.48 -0.37 -12.68
N VAL A 240 -14.28 -1.66 -12.99
CA VAL A 240 -15.12 -2.40 -13.93
C VAL A 240 -16.57 -2.47 -13.45
N GLU A 241 -16.81 -2.75 -12.17
CA GLU A 241 -18.14 -2.80 -11.59
C GLU A 241 -18.86 -1.44 -11.60
N ILE A 242 -18.13 -0.32 -11.42
CA ILE A 242 -18.69 1.02 -11.57
C ILE A 242 -19.07 1.30 -13.03
N VAL A 243 -18.23 0.95 -14.00
CA VAL A 243 -18.54 1.13 -15.43
C VAL A 243 -19.77 0.30 -15.84
N ASN A 244 -19.92 -0.91 -15.30
CA ASN A 244 -21.08 -1.77 -15.51
C ASN A 244 -22.41 -1.15 -15.03
N LEU A 245 -22.40 -0.07 -14.25
CA LEU A 245 -23.63 0.65 -13.89
C LEU A 245 -24.20 1.47 -15.06
N TRP A 246 -23.37 1.78 -16.07
CA TRP A 246 -23.68 2.76 -17.12
C TRP A 246 -23.63 2.18 -18.54
N VAL A 247 -22.95 1.05 -18.72
CA VAL A 247 -22.69 0.45 -20.03
C VAL A 247 -23.54 -0.81 -20.21
N ASP A 248 -23.98 -1.04 -21.45
CA ASP A 248 -24.77 -2.22 -21.81
C ASP A 248 -23.98 -3.52 -21.66
N LYS A 249 -24.72 -4.60 -21.40
CA LYS A 249 -24.14 -5.93 -21.24
C LYS A 249 -23.50 -6.39 -22.56
N GLY A 250 -22.25 -6.86 -22.47
CA GLY A 250 -21.53 -7.46 -23.60
C GLY A 250 -20.50 -6.51 -24.23
N GLU A 251 -20.47 -5.26 -23.81
CA GLU A 251 -19.42 -4.32 -24.19
C GLU A 251 -18.11 -4.64 -23.48
N LEU A 252 -17.00 -4.58 -24.23
CA LEU A 252 -15.66 -4.76 -23.68
C LEU A 252 -15.26 -3.50 -22.89
N ILE A 253 -15.08 -3.65 -21.57
CA ILE A 253 -14.65 -2.54 -20.70
C ILE A 253 -13.12 -2.45 -20.65
N VAL A 254 -12.45 -3.57 -20.40
CA VAL A 254 -10.99 -3.65 -20.24
C VAL A 254 -10.52 -5.07 -20.53
N SER A 255 -9.34 -5.19 -21.14
CA SER A 255 -8.65 -6.48 -21.25
C SER A 255 -7.29 -6.45 -20.55
N THR A 256 -6.88 -7.60 -20.06
CA THR A 256 -5.59 -7.81 -19.39
C THR A 256 -4.81 -8.86 -20.15
N LYS A 257 -3.51 -8.61 -20.36
CA LYS A 257 -2.60 -9.54 -21.03
C LYS A 257 -1.49 -9.94 -20.07
N GLY A 258 -1.47 -11.22 -19.70
CA GLY A 258 -0.46 -11.82 -18.84
C GLY A 258 0.53 -12.69 -19.62
N ARG A 259 1.64 -13.03 -18.97
CA ARG A 259 2.60 -13.99 -19.48
C ARG A 259 2.01 -15.40 -19.61
N LEU A 260 1.13 -15.77 -18.68
CA LEU A 260 0.42 -17.04 -18.67
C LEU A 260 -0.97 -16.85 -19.30
N PRO A 261 -1.43 -17.75 -20.18
CA PRO A 261 -2.72 -17.61 -20.85
C PRO A 261 -3.91 -17.42 -19.90
N GLU A 262 -3.91 -18.10 -18.74
CA GLU A 262 -4.95 -17.99 -17.71
C GLU A 262 -4.98 -16.65 -16.97
N LYS A 263 -3.95 -15.82 -17.16
CA LYS A 263 -3.90 -14.45 -16.67
C LYS A 263 -4.44 -13.45 -17.69
N ASN A 264 -4.73 -13.87 -18.92
CA ASN A 264 -5.49 -13.05 -19.86
C ASN A 264 -6.95 -13.03 -19.43
N LYS A 265 -7.54 -11.84 -19.34
CA LYS A 265 -8.97 -11.66 -19.10
C LYS A 265 -9.51 -10.58 -20.03
N ASP A 266 -10.66 -10.85 -20.63
CA ASP A 266 -11.48 -9.91 -21.39
C ASP A 266 -12.78 -9.63 -20.62
#